data_AF-A0A4T0X5I6-F1
#
_entry.id   AF-A0A4T0X5I6-F1
#
_cell.length_a   1.000
_cell.length_b   1.000
_cell.length_c   1.000
_cell.angle_alpha   90.00
_cell.angle_beta   90.00
_cell.angle_gamma   90.00
#
_symmetry.space_group_name_H-M   'P 1'
#
loop_
_entity.id
_entity.type
_entity.pdbx_description
1 polymer ?
#
loop_
_entity_poly.entity_id
_entity_poly.type
_entity_poly.pdbx_seq_one_letter_code
_entity_poly.pdbx_strand_id
1 'polypeptide(L)'
;MDDSIEKVVHAWTAVDFPSLQRDVDTKALEIQDTTSSSLQERKELAQATKEFKKLDDDKRLESINPLLKRYQSVIDNLNKRGKASESVLLSIWRSLIAVPDPTPLLSDALNNVSLRKELDNLRKENDSLQEKITSLADYDDIKRESVKERERLEKMHNLQMKAKDDEWTAKLAEMERLWSEEKEKLTKQVVELQVSEKFLRSKIGNVDEDDEEEYQQIPPPPPPPQLDSTIKSLEKRNEELRRELVASKSNIDVTVEKAVQEKEKMIESLERENVLVSAKLDAERLNCKKLKKEKEELTSSFERHIKQLEHDISNLQEYKSNTSDYEEIRKELEILRQIQFGDDDENNDDNSNNNDDIESAIVARNKKLNAEIVEIRRKYDDSLKKCKEFSNNVQQLQNTIDELKDSNTRLENDLLNFNHHSISRNNVDDEQWETMSMISSVAGGNTSTIKGKISPAASIAGTERSYEGTTGIIGTNTSSSLLPIITQQRDRFRTRNKELEEDNKKNFGKIVELKREINNLKNDNRQLYEKIRFLEYHKQIPQPSIGDIENRYRSEYENELHPIEQFRLMETQRINSNITPWDRVFIQITRTILATPFTRWMFVAYCTSLHLLVMILMLTSR
;
A
#
# COMPACT_ATOMS: atom_id res chain seq x y z
N MET A 1 1.54 -23.66 -2.63
CA MET A 1 0.06 -23.66 -2.69
C MET A 1 -0.43 -25.10 -2.75
N ASP A 2 0.09 -25.92 -3.67
CA ASP A 2 -0.25 -27.35 -3.81
C ASP A 2 -0.09 -28.18 -2.52
N ASP A 3 0.98 -27.98 -1.75
CA ASP A 3 1.17 -28.65 -0.44
C ASP A 3 0.05 -28.39 0.58
N SER A 4 -0.61 -27.22 0.50
CA SER A 4 -1.74 -26.89 1.39
C SER A 4 -3.03 -27.53 0.89
N ILE A 5 -3.19 -27.62 -0.43
CA ILE A 5 -4.35 -28.26 -1.07
C ILE A 5 -4.32 -29.77 -0.79
N GLU A 6 -3.18 -30.41 -0.97
CA GLU A 6 -3.00 -31.83 -0.71
C GLU A 6 -3.25 -32.17 0.77
N LYS A 7 -2.78 -31.33 1.70
CA LYS A 7 -3.04 -31.51 3.14
C LYS A 7 -4.52 -31.37 3.49
N VAL A 8 -5.21 -30.38 2.92
CA VAL A 8 -6.65 -30.17 3.13
C VAL A 8 -7.44 -31.34 2.55
N VAL A 9 -7.14 -31.76 1.33
CA VAL A 9 -7.79 -32.92 0.69
C VAL A 9 -7.53 -34.19 1.49
N HIS A 10 -6.29 -34.44 1.91
CA HIS A 10 -5.95 -35.60 2.72
C HIS A 10 -6.71 -35.59 4.06
N ALA A 11 -6.81 -34.43 4.73
CA ALA A 11 -7.57 -34.29 5.98
C ALA A 11 -9.07 -34.58 5.79
N TRP A 12 -9.69 -34.05 4.74
CA TRP A 12 -11.10 -34.32 4.40
C TRP A 12 -11.33 -35.78 3.98
N THR A 13 -10.39 -36.42 3.30
CA THR A 13 -10.48 -37.86 2.97
C THR A 13 -10.27 -38.76 4.18
N ALA A 14 -9.43 -38.35 5.13
CA ALA A 14 -9.17 -39.11 6.36
C ALA A 14 -10.37 -39.10 7.34
N VAL A 15 -11.17 -38.02 7.32
CA VAL A 15 -12.42 -37.94 8.09
C VAL A 15 -13.55 -38.74 7.45
N ASP A 16 -13.46 -39.06 6.15
CA ASP A 16 -14.46 -39.82 5.40
C ASP A 16 -15.90 -39.37 5.73
N PHE A 17 -16.24 -38.14 5.34
CA PHE A 17 -17.50 -37.49 5.66
C PHE A 17 -18.75 -38.37 5.43
N PRO A 18 -18.85 -39.20 4.37
CA PRO A 18 -19.96 -40.15 4.21
C PRO A 18 -20.09 -41.16 5.36
N SER A 19 -18.99 -41.70 5.87
CA SER A 19 -19.01 -42.63 7.00
C SER A 19 -19.42 -41.93 8.30
N LEU A 20 -18.88 -40.73 8.55
CA LEU A 20 -19.23 -39.90 9.69
C LEU A 20 -20.72 -39.51 9.66
N GLN A 21 -21.24 -39.14 8.49
CA GLN A 21 -22.66 -38.83 8.31
C GLN A 21 -23.55 -40.03 8.68
N ARG A 22 -23.22 -41.23 8.19
CA ARG A 22 -23.97 -42.45 8.50
C ARG A 22 -23.93 -42.79 9.99
N ASP A 23 -22.78 -42.61 10.63
CA ASP A 23 -22.62 -42.86 12.07
C ASP A 23 -23.39 -41.84 12.91
N VAL A 24 -23.43 -40.57 12.48
CA VAL A 24 -24.24 -39.52 13.10
C VAL A 24 -25.73 -39.79 12.93
N ASP A 25 -26.18 -40.19 11.74
CA ASP A 25 -27.57 -40.53 11.49
C ASP A 25 -28.02 -41.69 12.38
N THR A 26 -27.19 -42.72 12.52
CA THR A 26 -27.47 -43.88 13.39
C THR A 26 -27.59 -43.44 14.84
N LYS A 27 -26.63 -42.65 15.33
CA LYS A 27 -26.63 -42.13 16.71
C LYS A 27 -27.77 -41.14 16.99
N ALA A 28 -28.16 -40.36 15.99
CA ALA A 28 -29.30 -39.44 16.10
C ALA A 28 -30.62 -40.21 16.24
N LEU A 29 -30.80 -41.30 15.49
CA LEU A 29 -31.94 -42.21 15.64
C LEU A 29 -31.97 -42.85 17.03
N GLU A 30 -30.83 -43.31 17.55
CA GLU A 30 -30.75 -43.84 18.92
C GLU A 30 -31.11 -42.79 20.00
N ILE A 31 -30.69 -41.53 19.82
CA ILE A 31 -31.08 -40.42 20.72
C ILE A 31 -32.58 -40.13 20.62
N GLN A 32 -33.16 -40.23 19.43
CA GLN A 32 -34.59 -40.07 19.21
C GLN A 32 -35.40 -41.17 19.90
N ASP A 33 -34.97 -42.43 19.75
CA ASP A 33 -35.63 -43.58 20.38
C ASP A 33 -35.54 -43.51 21.91
N THR A 34 -34.36 -43.21 22.46
CA THR A 34 -34.19 -43.02 23.92
C THR A 34 -34.98 -41.83 24.46
N THR A 35 -35.20 -40.79 23.65
CA THR A 35 -36.07 -39.66 24.01
C THR A 35 -37.54 -40.07 24.04
N SER A 36 -37.98 -40.87 23.08
CA SER A 36 -39.34 -41.44 23.06
C SER A 36 -39.60 -42.34 24.28
N SER A 37 -38.67 -43.25 24.58
CA SER A 37 -38.74 -44.12 25.76
C SER A 37 -38.72 -43.35 27.07
N SER A 38 -37.85 -42.33 27.22
CA SER A 38 -37.82 -41.48 28.42
C SER A 38 -39.13 -40.70 28.62
N LEU A 39 -39.77 -40.26 27.54
CA LEU A 39 -41.06 -39.58 27.58
C LEU A 39 -42.19 -40.54 28.01
N GLN A 40 -42.14 -41.78 27.55
CA GLN A 40 -43.07 -42.84 27.96
C GLN A 40 -42.88 -43.21 29.44
N GLU A 41 -41.65 -43.42 29.90
CA GLU A 41 -41.33 -43.68 31.32
C GLU A 41 -41.78 -42.52 32.23
N ARG A 42 -41.64 -41.27 31.77
CA ARG A 42 -42.15 -40.09 32.49
C ARG A 42 -43.68 -40.09 32.61
N LYS A 43 -44.40 -40.50 31.57
CA LYS A 43 -45.87 -40.64 31.60
C LYS A 43 -46.30 -41.74 32.58
N GLU A 44 -45.63 -42.88 32.55
CA GLU A 44 -45.89 -44.01 33.45
C GLU A 44 -45.59 -43.65 34.91
N LEU A 45 -44.53 -42.88 35.16
CA LEU A 45 -44.20 -42.34 36.49
C LEU A 45 -45.25 -41.35 36.99
N ALA A 46 -45.73 -40.46 36.12
CA ALA A 46 -46.80 -39.52 36.47
C ALA A 46 -48.10 -40.25 36.81
N GLN A 47 -48.43 -41.32 36.08
CA GLN A 47 -49.57 -42.18 36.37
C GLN A 47 -49.40 -42.92 37.70
N ALA A 48 -48.24 -43.54 37.94
CA ALA A 48 -47.93 -44.22 39.20
C ALA A 48 -47.97 -43.27 40.41
N THR A 49 -47.56 -42.01 40.23
CA THR A 49 -47.64 -40.97 41.27
C THR A 49 -49.09 -40.56 41.56
N LYS A 50 -49.93 -40.49 40.51
CA LYS A 50 -51.37 -40.20 40.64
C LYS A 50 -52.12 -41.35 41.33
N GLU A 51 -51.74 -42.59 41.04
CA GLU A 51 -52.27 -43.80 41.68
C GLU A 51 -51.85 -43.86 43.15
N PHE A 52 -50.56 -43.63 43.45
CA PHE A 52 -50.04 -43.55 44.82
C PHE A 52 -50.81 -42.54 45.69
N LYS A 53 -51.12 -41.35 45.15
CA LYS A 53 -51.89 -40.32 45.86
C LYS A 53 -53.31 -40.79 46.25
N LYS A 54 -53.88 -41.77 45.55
CA LYS A 54 -55.23 -42.30 45.79
C LYS A 54 -55.28 -43.46 46.80
N LEU A 55 -54.14 -44.04 47.19
CA LEU A 55 -54.09 -45.15 48.16
C LEU A 55 -54.34 -44.68 49.60
N ASP A 56 -54.79 -45.59 50.49
CA ASP A 56 -54.90 -45.38 51.95
C ASP A 56 -53.52 -45.35 52.63
N ASP A 57 -53.41 -44.76 53.83
CA ASP A 57 -52.12 -44.46 54.48
C ASP A 57 -51.24 -45.69 54.77
N ASP A 58 -51.82 -46.84 55.13
CA ASP A 58 -51.06 -48.10 55.32
C ASP A 58 -50.50 -48.64 54.00
N LYS A 59 -51.28 -48.55 52.91
CA LYS A 59 -50.88 -48.98 51.55
C LYS A 59 -49.92 -47.99 50.89
N ARG A 60 -49.96 -46.71 51.27
CA ARG A 60 -48.97 -45.69 50.87
C ARG A 60 -47.59 -46.00 51.42
N LEU A 61 -47.50 -46.48 52.67
CA LEU A 61 -46.21 -46.85 53.26
C LEU A 61 -45.54 -48.01 52.51
N GLU A 62 -46.32 -48.98 52.03
CA GLU A 62 -45.81 -50.12 51.24
C GLU A 62 -45.39 -49.73 49.81
N SER A 63 -46.10 -48.78 49.19
CA SER A 63 -45.91 -48.40 47.78
C SER A 63 -44.89 -47.27 47.55
N ILE A 64 -44.40 -46.62 48.61
CA ILE A 64 -43.44 -45.50 48.51
C ILE A 64 -42.06 -45.95 48.01
N ASN A 65 -41.58 -47.12 48.45
CA ASN A 65 -40.28 -47.66 48.05
C ASN A 65 -40.26 -48.05 46.55
N PRO A 66 -41.26 -48.77 46.01
CA PRO A 66 -41.40 -49.00 44.57
C PRO A 66 -41.48 -47.70 43.76
N LEU A 67 -42.21 -46.70 44.24
CA LEU A 67 -42.35 -45.41 43.55
C LEU A 67 -41.00 -44.67 43.50
N LEU A 68 -40.27 -44.61 44.62
CA LEU A 68 -38.95 -43.99 44.69
C LEU A 68 -37.95 -44.68 43.75
N LYS A 69 -37.97 -46.01 43.66
CA LYS A 69 -37.16 -46.78 42.69
C LYS A 69 -37.49 -46.42 41.24
N ARG A 70 -38.76 -46.18 40.91
CA ARG A 70 -39.16 -45.69 39.58
C ARG A 70 -38.65 -44.27 39.31
N TYR A 71 -38.74 -43.36 40.28
CA TYR A 71 -38.13 -42.02 40.18
C TYR A 71 -36.63 -42.10 39.95
N GLN A 72 -35.92 -42.92 40.72
CA GLN A 72 -34.49 -43.14 40.57
C GLN A 72 -34.15 -43.68 39.17
N SER A 73 -34.86 -44.69 38.69
CA SER A 73 -34.65 -45.26 37.34
C SER A 73 -34.83 -44.21 36.24
N VAL A 74 -35.85 -43.34 36.33
CA VAL A 74 -36.08 -42.28 35.33
C VAL A 74 -34.97 -41.24 35.37
N ILE A 75 -34.48 -40.87 36.56
CA ILE A 75 -33.35 -39.94 36.71
C ILE A 75 -32.06 -40.55 36.13
N ASP A 76 -31.79 -41.83 36.41
CA ASP A 76 -30.63 -42.54 35.89
C ASP A 76 -30.68 -42.66 34.36
N ASN A 77 -31.86 -42.97 33.80
CA ASN A 77 -32.07 -43.02 32.35
C ASN A 77 -31.91 -41.64 31.69
N LEU A 78 -32.39 -40.58 32.34
CA LEU A 78 -32.20 -39.20 31.87
C LEU A 78 -30.72 -38.81 31.84
N ASN A 79 -29.97 -39.15 32.89
CA ASN A 79 -28.54 -38.87 32.98
C ASN A 79 -27.74 -39.67 31.94
N LYS A 80 -28.08 -40.96 31.74
CA LYS A 80 -27.51 -41.78 30.67
C LYS A 80 -27.75 -41.18 29.29
N ARG A 81 -28.96 -40.69 29.02
CA ARG A 81 -29.29 -40.00 27.76
C ARG A 81 -28.46 -38.72 27.59
N GLY A 82 -28.35 -37.90 28.63
CA GLY A 82 -27.53 -36.67 28.61
C GLY A 82 -26.08 -36.97 28.24
N LYS A 83 -25.45 -37.92 28.94
CA LYS A 83 -24.08 -38.37 28.64
C LYS A 83 -23.92 -38.95 27.25
N ALA A 84 -24.90 -39.71 26.76
CA ALA A 84 -24.89 -40.23 25.39
C ALA A 84 -24.93 -39.09 24.37
N SER A 85 -25.86 -38.14 24.50
CA SER A 85 -25.96 -36.99 23.57
C SER A 85 -24.72 -36.11 23.58
N GLU A 86 -24.14 -35.85 24.75
CA GLU A 86 -22.89 -35.07 24.89
C GLU A 86 -21.71 -35.82 24.25
N SER A 87 -21.62 -37.14 24.44
CA SER A 87 -20.57 -37.97 23.83
C SER A 87 -20.65 -37.94 22.30
N VAL A 88 -21.85 -38.02 21.72
CA VAL A 88 -22.04 -37.92 20.27
C VAL A 88 -21.65 -36.54 19.76
N LEU A 89 -22.09 -35.47 20.44
CA LEU A 89 -21.75 -34.09 20.06
C LEU A 89 -20.23 -33.86 20.09
N LEU A 90 -19.56 -34.28 21.16
CA LEU A 90 -18.10 -34.14 21.30
C LEU A 90 -17.35 -34.97 20.25
N SER A 91 -17.86 -36.16 19.90
CA SER A 91 -17.29 -36.99 18.83
C SER A 91 -17.36 -36.29 17.46
N ILE A 92 -18.49 -35.66 17.13
CA ILE A 92 -18.67 -34.90 15.89
C ILE A 92 -17.75 -33.67 15.90
N TRP A 93 -17.77 -32.92 17.00
CA TRP A 93 -16.99 -31.70 17.14
C TRP A 93 -15.48 -31.95 17.02
N ARG A 94 -14.97 -33.03 17.64
CA ARG A 94 -13.57 -33.47 17.49
C ARG A 94 -13.21 -33.82 16.05
N SER A 95 -14.14 -34.42 15.31
CA SER A 95 -13.92 -34.77 13.90
C SER A 95 -13.94 -33.53 13.01
N LEU A 96 -14.75 -32.52 13.34
CA LEU A 96 -14.88 -31.29 12.55
C LEU A 96 -13.74 -30.29 12.80
N ILE A 97 -13.28 -30.14 14.06
CA ILE A 97 -12.17 -29.21 14.38
C ILE A 97 -10.82 -29.69 13.85
N ALA A 98 -10.67 -31.00 13.63
CA ALA A 98 -9.46 -31.58 13.07
C ALA A 98 -9.26 -31.22 11.59
N VAL A 99 -10.30 -30.70 10.91
CA VAL A 99 -10.27 -30.46 9.48
C VAL A 99 -10.24 -28.96 9.16
N PRO A 100 -9.33 -28.51 8.29
CA PRO A 100 -9.27 -27.11 7.84
C PRO A 100 -10.47 -26.73 6.95
N ASP A 101 -10.84 -25.45 6.98
CA ASP A 101 -11.96 -24.88 6.21
C ASP A 101 -11.78 -25.11 4.69
N PRO A 102 -12.76 -25.72 4.00
CA PRO A 102 -12.69 -25.98 2.56
C PRO A 102 -13.08 -24.76 1.71
N THR A 103 -13.71 -23.73 2.28
CA THR A 103 -14.17 -22.53 1.57
C THR A 103 -13.07 -21.82 0.77
N PRO A 104 -11.89 -21.51 1.34
CA PRO A 104 -10.81 -20.89 0.58
C PRO A 104 -10.33 -21.78 -0.57
N LEU A 105 -10.24 -23.10 -0.36
CA LEU A 105 -9.82 -24.04 -1.39
C LEU A 105 -10.82 -24.10 -2.55
N LEU A 106 -12.12 -24.11 -2.26
CA LEU A 106 -13.17 -24.10 -3.28
C LEU A 106 -13.18 -22.79 -4.07
N SER A 107 -12.88 -21.66 -3.41
CA SER A 107 -12.75 -20.37 -4.09
C SER A 107 -11.52 -20.33 -5.02
N ASP A 108 -10.39 -20.88 -4.59
CA ASP A 108 -9.19 -21.00 -5.41
C ASP A 108 -9.39 -21.97 -6.58
N ALA A 109 -10.07 -23.10 -6.34
CA ALA A 109 -10.44 -24.04 -7.40
C ALA A 109 -11.36 -23.38 -8.44
N LEU A 110 -12.34 -22.58 -8.00
CA LEU A 110 -13.21 -21.83 -8.90
C LEU A 110 -12.44 -20.79 -9.71
N ASN A 111 -11.51 -20.07 -9.07
CA ASN A 111 -10.61 -19.12 -9.74
C ASN A 111 -9.69 -19.82 -10.74
N ASN A 112 -9.17 -21.00 -10.42
CA ASN A 112 -8.36 -21.78 -11.35
C ASN A 112 -9.16 -22.26 -12.56
N VAL A 113 -10.45 -22.60 -12.38
CA VAL A 113 -11.35 -22.96 -13.49
C VAL A 113 -11.62 -21.76 -14.40
N SER A 114 -11.80 -20.55 -13.84
CA SER A 114 -11.96 -19.35 -14.67
C SER A 114 -10.66 -18.99 -15.39
N LEU A 115 -9.51 -19.08 -14.71
CA LEU A 115 -8.19 -18.84 -15.31
C LEU A 115 -7.89 -19.81 -16.45
N ARG A 116 -8.29 -21.08 -16.30
CA ARG A 116 -8.13 -22.10 -17.34
C ARG A 116 -8.97 -21.80 -18.58
N LYS A 117 -10.19 -21.28 -18.41
CA LYS A 117 -11.03 -20.82 -19.54
C LYS A 117 -10.40 -19.62 -20.25
N GLU A 118 -9.82 -18.69 -19.50
CA GLU A 118 -9.11 -17.54 -20.07
C GLU A 118 -7.86 -17.99 -20.84
N LEU A 119 -7.10 -18.94 -20.31
CA LEU A 119 -5.94 -19.54 -20.98
C LEU A 119 -6.34 -20.24 -22.28
N ASP A 120 -7.44 -20.99 -22.29
CA ASP A 120 -7.97 -21.63 -23.51
C ASP A 120 -8.41 -20.58 -24.55
N ASN A 121 -8.99 -19.45 -24.13
CA ASN A 121 -9.35 -18.36 -25.03
C ASN A 121 -8.11 -17.67 -25.61
N LEU A 122 -7.11 -17.37 -24.77
CA LEU A 122 -5.84 -16.79 -25.21
C LEU A 122 -5.10 -17.74 -26.15
N ARG A 123 -5.15 -19.05 -25.90
CA ARG A 123 -4.57 -20.07 -26.78
C ARG A 123 -5.24 -20.07 -28.15
N LYS A 124 -6.58 -20.05 -28.20
CA LYS A 124 -7.33 -19.92 -29.46
C LYS A 124 -7.03 -18.62 -30.19
N GLU A 125 -6.90 -17.51 -29.47
CA GLU A 125 -6.51 -16.24 -30.07
C GLU A 125 -5.10 -16.30 -30.64
N ASN A 126 -4.14 -16.88 -29.91
CA ASN A 126 -2.78 -17.06 -30.39
C ASN A 126 -2.72 -17.97 -31.62
N ASP A 127 -3.46 -19.09 -31.62
CA ASP A 127 -3.58 -19.96 -32.79
C ASP A 127 -4.17 -19.19 -34.00
N SER A 128 -5.19 -18.35 -33.77
CA SER A 128 -5.78 -17.51 -34.83
C SER A 128 -4.84 -16.41 -35.33
N LEU A 129 -3.99 -15.86 -34.45
CA LEU A 129 -2.98 -14.87 -34.81
C LEU A 129 -1.84 -15.53 -35.58
N GLN A 130 -1.43 -16.73 -35.18
CA GLN A 130 -0.47 -17.53 -35.93
C GLN A 130 -0.99 -17.86 -37.33
N GLU A 131 -2.26 -18.27 -37.47
CA GLU A 131 -2.89 -18.52 -38.77
C GLU A 131 -2.92 -17.26 -39.65
N LYS A 132 -3.21 -16.09 -39.06
CA LYS A 132 -3.14 -14.80 -39.77
C LYS A 132 -1.71 -14.47 -40.19
N ILE A 133 -0.70 -14.73 -39.36
CA ILE A 133 0.71 -14.51 -39.70
C ILE A 133 1.13 -15.43 -40.86
N THR A 134 0.74 -16.70 -40.84
CA THR A 134 1.04 -17.62 -41.95
C THR A 134 0.34 -17.19 -43.24
N SER A 135 -0.93 -16.77 -43.15
CA SER A 135 -1.66 -16.26 -44.31
C SER A 135 -1.05 -14.97 -44.88
N LEU A 136 -0.48 -14.10 -44.04
CA LEU A 136 0.27 -12.92 -44.50
C LEU A 136 1.60 -13.29 -45.16
N ALA A 137 2.30 -14.33 -44.67
CA ALA A 137 3.51 -14.83 -45.32
C ALA A 137 3.19 -15.37 -46.73
N ASP A 138 2.09 -16.11 -46.88
CA ASP A 138 1.61 -16.58 -48.18
C ASP A 138 1.24 -15.42 -49.11
N TYR A 139 0.65 -14.34 -48.58
CA TYR A 139 0.35 -13.14 -49.35
C TYR A 139 1.60 -12.44 -49.88
N ASP A 140 2.66 -12.34 -49.06
CA ASP A 140 3.93 -11.76 -49.49
C ASP A 140 4.60 -12.58 -50.60
N ASP A 141 4.49 -13.91 -50.55
CA ASP A 141 5.00 -14.78 -51.60
C ASP A 141 4.19 -14.67 -52.90
N ILE A 142 2.85 -14.62 -52.82
CA ILE A 142 1.97 -14.33 -53.97
C ILE A 142 2.30 -12.95 -54.57
N LYS A 143 2.56 -11.94 -53.72
CA LYS A 143 2.94 -10.60 -54.17
C LYS A 143 4.28 -10.60 -54.90
N ARG A 144 5.29 -11.33 -54.40
CA ARG A 144 6.59 -11.49 -55.08
C ARG A 144 6.43 -12.16 -56.44
N GLU A 145 5.60 -13.20 -56.52
CA GLU A 145 5.32 -13.88 -57.79
C GLU A 145 4.61 -12.94 -58.78
N SER A 146 3.63 -12.17 -58.32
CA SER A 146 2.95 -11.15 -59.14
C SER A 146 3.90 -10.06 -59.66
N VAL A 147 4.86 -9.61 -58.83
CA VAL A 147 5.89 -8.64 -59.27
C VAL A 147 6.80 -9.24 -60.33
N LYS A 148 7.28 -10.48 -60.15
CA LYS A 148 8.12 -11.17 -61.14
C LYS A 148 7.42 -11.34 -62.48
N GLU A 149 6.13 -11.67 -62.46
CA GLU A 149 5.36 -11.81 -63.69
C GLU A 149 5.16 -10.46 -64.39
N ARG A 150 4.95 -9.38 -63.63
CA ARG A 150 4.91 -8.01 -64.17
C ARG A 150 6.23 -7.61 -64.82
N GLU A 151 7.37 -7.88 -64.18
CA GLU A 151 8.69 -7.61 -64.76
C GLU A 151 8.94 -8.42 -66.04
N ARG A 152 8.46 -9.67 -66.11
CA ARG A 152 8.51 -10.47 -67.35
C ARG A 152 7.71 -9.81 -68.46
N LEU A 153 6.49 -9.38 -68.16
CA LEU A 153 5.61 -8.73 -69.12
C LEU A 153 6.21 -7.40 -69.61
N GLU A 154 6.80 -6.62 -68.72
CA GLU A 154 7.49 -5.37 -69.05
C GLU A 154 8.73 -5.63 -69.92
N LYS A 155 9.54 -6.65 -69.61
CA LYS A 155 10.68 -7.05 -70.46
C LYS A 155 10.22 -7.47 -71.85
N MET A 156 9.13 -8.24 -71.95
CA MET A 156 8.54 -8.62 -73.24
C MET A 156 8.07 -7.40 -74.02
N HIS A 157 7.38 -6.48 -73.36
CA HIS A 157 6.91 -5.24 -73.97
C HIS A 157 8.09 -4.36 -74.44
N ASN A 158 9.13 -4.20 -73.63
CA ASN A 158 10.32 -3.43 -73.99
C ASN A 158 11.08 -4.07 -75.17
N LEU A 159 11.16 -5.40 -75.23
CA LEU A 159 11.72 -6.10 -76.39
C LEU A 159 10.88 -5.86 -77.66
N GLN A 160 9.55 -5.87 -77.54
CA GLN A 160 8.66 -5.56 -78.67
C GLN A 160 8.78 -4.11 -79.13
N MET A 161 8.84 -3.16 -78.20
CA MET A 161 9.05 -1.74 -78.50
C MET A 161 10.40 -1.52 -79.18
N LYS A 162 11.47 -2.12 -78.66
CA LYS A 162 12.79 -2.04 -79.28
C LYS A 162 12.81 -2.66 -80.68
N ALA A 163 12.16 -3.81 -80.88
CA ALA A 163 12.03 -4.42 -82.21
C ALA A 163 11.27 -3.51 -83.18
N LYS A 164 10.26 -2.77 -82.69
CA LYS A 164 9.55 -1.76 -83.48
C LYS A 164 10.42 -0.55 -83.78
N ASP A 165 11.17 -0.05 -82.83
CA ASP A 165 12.11 1.06 -83.02
C ASP A 165 13.22 0.67 -84.01
N ASP A 166 13.74 -0.54 -83.93
CA ASP A 166 14.71 -1.10 -84.88
C ASP A 166 14.10 -1.21 -86.30
N GLU A 167 12.82 -1.60 -86.42
CA GLU A 167 12.08 -1.61 -87.68
C GLU A 167 11.93 -0.20 -88.27
N TRP A 168 11.59 0.79 -87.43
CA TRP A 168 11.43 2.18 -87.84
C TRP A 168 12.75 2.86 -88.20
N THR A 169 13.82 2.60 -87.45
CA THR A 169 15.16 3.11 -87.74
C THR A 169 15.71 2.50 -89.03
N ALA A 170 15.49 1.21 -89.29
CA ALA A 170 15.84 0.59 -90.57
C ALA A 170 15.06 1.22 -91.74
N LYS A 171 13.76 1.49 -91.58
CA LYS A 171 12.96 2.21 -92.58
C LYS A 171 13.46 3.63 -92.81
N LEU A 172 13.82 4.35 -91.75
CA LEU A 172 14.38 5.70 -91.84
C LEU A 172 15.73 5.70 -92.56
N ALA A 173 16.61 4.75 -92.25
CA ALA A 173 17.91 4.60 -92.90
C ALA A 173 17.76 4.27 -94.40
N GLU A 174 16.82 3.39 -94.76
CA GLU A 174 16.54 3.10 -96.17
C GLU A 174 15.97 4.32 -96.89
N MET A 175 15.08 5.08 -96.24
CA MET A 175 14.63 6.36 -96.78
C MET A 175 15.81 7.32 -96.95
N GLU A 176 16.65 7.54 -95.94
CA GLU A 176 17.81 8.42 -96.05
C GLU A 176 18.77 8.02 -97.18
N ARG A 177 18.97 6.71 -97.38
CA ARG A 177 19.74 6.16 -98.50
C ARG A 177 19.10 6.53 -99.85
N LEU A 178 17.80 6.29 -100.00
CA LEU A 178 17.06 6.65 -101.23
C LEU A 178 17.09 8.16 -101.50
N TRP A 179 16.92 8.98 -100.45
CA TRP A 179 17.01 10.44 -100.55
C TRP A 179 18.42 10.90 -100.91
N SER A 180 19.46 10.24 -100.39
CA SER A 180 20.85 10.51 -100.74
C SER A 180 21.15 10.14 -102.20
N GLU A 181 20.68 8.98 -102.66
CA GLU A 181 20.81 8.57 -104.07
C GLU A 181 20.08 9.53 -105.01
N GLU A 182 18.89 9.98 -104.64
CA GLU A 182 18.11 10.94 -105.43
C GLU A 182 18.80 12.32 -105.46
N LYS A 183 19.33 12.77 -104.32
CA LYS A 183 20.14 13.99 -104.24
C LYS A 183 21.38 13.87 -105.12
N GLU A 184 22.07 12.73 -105.11
CA GLU A 184 23.24 12.48 -105.97
C GLU A 184 22.85 12.55 -107.45
N LYS A 185 21.75 11.90 -107.86
CA LYS A 185 21.22 12.00 -109.23
C LYS A 185 20.89 13.43 -109.63
N LEU A 186 20.19 14.19 -108.78
CA LEU A 186 19.91 15.60 -109.04
C LEU A 186 21.19 16.43 -109.17
N THR A 187 22.18 16.20 -108.30
CA THR A 187 23.46 16.91 -108.40
C THR A 187 24.22 16.57 -109.69
N LYS A 188 24.19 15.31 -110.14
CA LYS A 188 24.74 14.91 -111.45
C LYS A 188 24.03 15.62 -112.59
N GLN A 189 22.69 15.69 -112.58
CA GLN A 189 21.93 16.43 -113.58
C GLN A 189 22.27 17.92 -113.57
N VAL A 190 22.41 18.55 -112.40
CA VAL A 190 22.82 19.96 -112.30
C VAL A 190 24.22 20.18 -112.87
N VAL A 191 25.19 19.29 -112.58
CA VAL A 191 26.53 19.37 -113.15
C VAL A 191 26.51 19.19 -114.67
N GLU A 192 25.72 18.24 -115.18
CA GLU A 192 25.54 18.04 -116.63
C GLU A 192 24.90 19.27 -117.29
N LEU A 193 23.90 19.87 -116.65
CA LEU A 193 23.30 21.14 -117.09
C LEU A 193 24.30 22.30 -117.03
N GLN A 194 25.16 22.37 -116.02
CA GLN A 194 26.22 23.39 -115.94
C GLN A 194 27.32 23.19 -117.00
N VAL A 195 27.67 21.94 -117.30
CA VAL A 195 28.63 21.62 -118.37
C VAL A 195 28.01 21.93 -119.72
N SER A 196 26.73 21.61 -119.94
CA SER A 196 26.03 21.98 -121.17
C SER A 196 25.81 23.49 -121.29
N GLU A 197 25.53 24.21 -120.20
CA GLU A 197 25.50 25.69 -120.18
C GLU A 197 26.87 26.28 -120.51
N LYS A 198 27.96 25.76 -119.92
CA LYS A 198 29.33 26.18 -120.26
C LYS A 198 29.69 25.86 -121.71
N PHE A 199 29.27 24.71 -122.22
CA PHE A 199 29.45 24.32 -123.61
C PHE A 199 28.68 25.25 -124.55
N LEU A 200 27.44 25.60 -124.21
CA LEU A 200 26.62 26.57 -124.94
C LEU A 200 27.20 27.99 -124.85
N ARG A 201 27.63 28.44 -123.67
CA ARG A 201 28.36 29.72 -123.49
C ARG A 201 29.65 29.75 -124.30
N SER A 202 30.40 28.66 -124.37
CA SER A 202 31.61 28.57 -125.19
C SER A 202 31.31 28.55 -126.69
N LYS A 203 30.11 28.09 -127.08
CA LYS A 203 29.64 28.12 -128.47
C LYS A 203 29.03 29.48 -128.86
N ILE A 204 28.55 30.24 -127.87
CA ILE A 204 28.00 31.60 -128.01
C ILE A 204 29.09 32.69 -127.86
N GLY A 205 30.28 32.35 -127.36
CA GLY A 205 31.40 33.30 -127.18
C GLY A 205 32.19 33.68 -128.44
N ASN A 206 31.68 33.40 -129.64
CA ASN A 206 32.21 33.85 -130.93
C ASN A 206 31.03 34.25 -131.82
N VAL A 207 30.66 35.54 -131.80
CA VAL A 207 30.08 36.37 -132.87
C VAL A 207 29.58 37.64 -132.17
N ASP A 208 30.21 38.76 -132.51
CA ASP A 208 29.76 40.11 -132.20
C ASP A 208 28.64 40.55 -133.15
N GLU A 209 27.87 41.52 -132.64
CA GLU A 209 27.05 42.54 -133.32
C GLU A 209 25.75 42.12 -134.04
N ASP A 210 24.66 42.66 -133.47
CA ASP A 210 23.47 43.27 -134.10
C ASP A 210 22.74 42.51 -135.21
N ASP A 211 21.54 42.04 -134.88
CA ASP A 211 20.34 42.31 -135.69
C ASP A 211 19.06 42.07 -134.86
N GLU A 212 18.20 43.09 -134.84
CA GLU A 212 16.80 42.98 -134.42
C GLU A 212 16.03 42.12 -135.42
N GLU A 213 15.56 40.93 -135.04
CA GLU A 213 14.43 40.29 -135.72
C GLU A 213 13.47 39.60 -134.73
N GLU A 214 12.20 39.96 -134.91
CA GLU A 214 11.03 39.53 -134.17
C GLU A 214 10.44 38.22 -134.74
N TYR A 215 9.74 37.46 -133.89
CA TYR A 215 8.89 36.28 -134.15
C TYR A 215 9.53 34.92 -134.49
N GLN A 216 9.36 33.95 -133.58
CA GLN A 216 8.28 32.95 -133.72
C GLN A 216 8.13 32.08 -132.44
N GLN A 217 6.98 32.24 -131.77
CA GLN A 217 6.49 31.32 -130.75
C GLN A 217 6.13 29.98 -131.40
N ILE A 218 6.82 28.91 -130.98
CA ILE A 218 6.38 27.54 -131.21
C ILE A 218 5.60 27.13 -129.96
N PRO A 219 4.28 26.85 -130.04
CA PRO A 219 3.51 26.39 -128.89
C PRO A 219 3.85 24.92 -128.58
N PRO A 220 4.07 24.53 -127.31
CA PRO A 220 4.17 23.12 -126.96
C PRO A 220 2.80 22.42 -127.08
N PRO A 221 2.76 21.13 -127.44
CA PRO A 221 1.53 20.40 -127.71
C PRO A 221 0.66 20.23 -126.45
N PRO A 222 -0.69 20.19 -126.57
CA PRO A 222 -1.57 19.97 -125.43
C PRO A 222 -1.43 18.54 -124.88
N PRO A 223 -1.40 18.35 -123.54
CA PRO A 223 -1.43 17.01 -122.95
C PRO A 223 -2.81 16.35 -123.14
N PRO A 224 -2.88 15.01 -123.20
CA PRO A 224 -4.11 14.27 -123.48
C PRO A 224 -5.12 14.37 -122.31
N PRO A 225 -6.42 14.63 -122.58
CA PRO A 225 -7.45 14.84 -121.55
C PRO A 225 -7.79 13.61 -120.69
N GLN A 226 -7.28 12.42 -121.04
CA GLN A 226 -7.45 11.19 -120.25
C GLN A 226 -6.56 11.18 -119.01
N LEU A 227 -5.40 11.84 -119.04
CA LEU A 227 -4.48 11.92 -117.90
C LEU A 227 -5.08 12.81 -116.79
N ASP A 228 -5.70 13.93 -117.14
CA ASP A 228 -6.30 14.84 -116.15
C ASP A 228 -7.48 14.23 -115.39
N SER A 229 -8.29 13.38 -116.05
CA SER A 229 -9.41 12.69 -115.37
C SER A 229 -8.96 11.60 -114.40
N THR A 230 -7.86 10.91 -114.72
CA THR A 230 -7.27 9.87 -113.87
C THR A 230 -6.46 10.49 -112.74
N ILE A 231 -5.75 11.58 -113.00
CA ILE A 231 -5.09 12.41 -111.98
C ILE A 231 -6.13 12.94 -111.00
N LYS A 232 -7.24 13.55 -111.46
CA LYS A 232 -8.30 14.04 -110.55
C LYS A 232 -8.96 12.95 -109.72
N SER A 233 -9.16 11.75 -110.27
CA SER A 233 -9.73 10.63 -109.50
C SER A 233 -8.73 10.04 -108.51
N LEU A 234 -7.44 10.00 -108.86
CA LEU A 234 -6.35 9.61 -107.96
C LEU A 234 -6.09 10.66 -106.88
N GLU A 235 -6.19 11.95 -107.18
CA GLU A 235 -6.12 13.05 -106.22
C GLU A 235 -7.28 12.96 -105.24
N LYS A 236 -8.51 12.78 -105.73
CA LYS A 236 -9.69 12.58 -104.87
C LYS A 236 -9.54 11.34 -103.98
N ARG A 237 -9.06 10.22 -104.52
CA ARG A 237 -8.79 9.00 -103.73
C ARG A 237 -7.68 9.20 -102.71
N ASN A 238 -6.61 9.92 -103.05
CA ASN A 238 -5.56 10.28 -102.09
C ASN A 238 -6.08 11.22 -101.00
N GLU A 239 -6.98 12.14 -101.34
CA GLU A 239 -7.61 13.03 -100.37
C GLU A 239 -8.57 12.25 -99.45
N GLU A 240 -9.34 11.31 -99.98
CA GLU A 240 -10.18 10.38 -99.22
C GLU A 240 -9.34 9.52 -98.27
N LEU A 241 -8.25 8.90 -98.77
CA LEU A 241 -7.34 8.10 -97.96
C LEU A 241 -6.63 8.94 -96.89
N ARG A 242 -6.27 10.20 -97.18
CA ARG A 242 -5.74 11.12 -96.17
C ARG A 242 -6.79 11.45 -95.11
N ARG A 243 -8.05 11.65 -95.49
CA ARG A 243 -9.15 11.89 -94.54
C ARG A 243 -9.44 10.64 -93.70
N GLU A 244 -9.48 9.45 -94.28
CA GLU A 244 -9.66 8.19 -93.56
C GLU A 244 -8.48 7.90 -92.63
N LEU A 245 -7.25 8.21 -93.04
CA LEU A 245 -6.06 8.04 -92.22
C LEU A 245 -6.04 9.05 -91.07
N VAL A 246 -6.42 10.31 -91.30
CA VAL A 246 -6.59 11.32 -90.25
C VAL A 246 -7.71 10.92 -89.29
N ALA A 247 -8.85 10.44 -89.79
CA ALA A 247 -9.97 9.98 -88.97
C ALA A 247 -9.63 8.73 -88.15
N SER A 248 -8.90 7.78 -88.74
CA SER A 248 -8.44 6.57 -88.05
C SER A 248 -7.39 6.91 -86.98
N LYS A 249 -6.47 7.83 -87.28
CA LYS A 249 -5.51 8.33 -86.29
C LYS A 249 -6.21 9.07 -85.15
N SER A 250 -7.14 9.98 -85.44
CA SER A 250 -7.88 10.69 -84.39
C SER A 250 -8.70 9.74 -83.52
N ASN A 251 -9.27 8.67 -84.08
CA ASN A 251 -9.99 7.67 -83.31
C ASN A 251 -9.03 6.87 -82.39
N ILE A 252 -7.84 6.50 -82.88
CA ILE A 252 -6.81 5.85 -82.07
C ILE A 252 -6.34 6.77 -80.95
N ASP A 253 -6.03 8.03 -81.26
CA ASP A 253 -5.59 9.03 -80.27
C ASP A 253 -6.65 9.23 -79.17
N VAL A 254 -7.94 9.32 -79.53
CA VAL A 254 -9.04 9.41 -78.56
C VAL A 254 -9.15 8.16 -77.70
N THR A 255 -8.92 6.96 -78.24
CA THR A 255 -8.94 5.72 -77.43
C THR A 255 -7.74 5.61 -76.49
N VAL A 256 -6.56 6.03 -76.93
CA VAL A 256 -5.34 6.07 -76.10
C VAL A 256 -5.50 7.11 -75.00
N GLU A 257 -6.02 8.30 -75.31
CA GLU A 257 -6.24 9.36 -74.34
C GLU A 257 -7.29 8.96 -73.28
N LYS A 258 -8.36 8.26 -73.67
CA LYS A 258 -9.31 7.67 -72.69
C LYS A 258 -8.65 6.62 -71.79
N ALA A 259 -7.83 5.73 -72.36
CA ALA A 259 -7.13 4.71 -71.58
C ALA A 259 -6.10 5.34 -70.60
N VAL A 260 -5.40 6.39 -71.03
CA VAL A 260 -4.48 7.17 -70.17
C VAL A 260 -5.26 7.84 -69.04
N GLN A 261 -6.38 8.50 -69.32
CA GLN A 261 -7.22 9.14 -68.29
C GLN A 261 -7.80 8.13 -67.29
N GLU A 262 -8.18 6.93 -67.73
CA GLU A 262 -8.63 5.87 -66.82
C GLU A 262 -7.50 5.37 -65.92
N LYS A 263 -6.28 5.22 -66.45
CA LYS A 263 -5.09 4.84 -65.66
C LYS A 263 -4.67 5.94 -64.70
N GLU A 264 -4.70 7.21 -65.10
CA GLU A 264 -4.46 8.35 -64.20
C GLU A 264 -5.46 8.39 -63.05
N LYS A 265 -6.76 8.23 -63.33
CA LYS A 265 -7.79 8.13 -62.26
C LYS A 265 -7.55 6.97 -61.31
N MET A 266 -7.10 5.82 -61.84
CA MET A 266 -6.76 4.67 -61.01
C MET A 266 -5.52 4.94 -60.15
N ILE A 267 -4.49 5.57 -60.71
CA ILE A 267 -3.27 5.97 -59.99
C ILE A 267 -3.65 6.97 -58.90
N GLU A 268 -4.43 8.00 -59.20
CA GLU A 268 -4.90 8.97 -58.19
C GLU A 268 -5.71 8.29 -57.07
N SER A 269 -6.55 7.31 -57.40
CA SER A 269 -7.30 6.55 -56.40
C SER A 269 -6.36 5.75 -55.49
N LEU A 270 -5.37 5.06 -56.08
CA LEU A 270 -4.37 4.29 -55.34
C LEU A 270 -3.43 5.17 -54.53
N GLU A 271 -3.09 6.37 -55.00
CA GLU A 271 -2.31 7.35 -54.26
C GLU A 271 -3.09 7.89 -53.07
N ARG A 272 -4.38 8.23 -53.25
CA ARG A 272 -5.25 8.63 -52.14
C ARG A 272 -5.42 7.50 -51.13
N GLU A 273 -5.60 6.27 -51.58
CA GLU A 273 -5.68 5.10 -50.70
C GLU A 273 -4.38 4.90 -49.93
N ASN A 274 -3.22 4.97 -50.59
CA ASN A 274 -1.91 4.88 -49.92
C ASN A 274 -1.70 5.98 -48.89
N VAL A 275 -2.12 7.22 -49.17
CA VAL A 275 -2.05 8.33 -48.22
C VAL A 275 -2.96 8.06 -47.01
N LEU A 276 -4.19 7.57 -47.24
CA LEU A 276 -5.12 7.23 -46.16
C LEU A 276 -4.60 6.05 -45.31
N VAL A 277 -4.07 5.01 -45.94
CA VAL A 277 -3.47 3.86 -45.25
C VAL A 277 -2.24 4.28 -44.47
N SER A 278 -1.39 5.14 -45.02
CA SER A 278 -0.21 5.69 -44.33
C SER A 278 -0.62 6.54 -43.12
N ALA A 279 -1.62 7.40 -43.27
CA ALA A 279 -2.15 8.20 -42.17
C ALA A 279 -2.77 7.32 -41.06
N LYS A 280 -3.50 6.26 -41.45
CA LYS A 280 -4.06 5.29 -40.50
C LYS A 280 -2.95 4.51 -39.78
N LEU A 281 -1.91 4.09 -40.50
CA LEU A 281 -0.75 3.42 -39.92
C LEU A 281 -0.03 4.32 -38.91
N ASP A 282 0.15 5.60 -39.22
CA ASP A 282 0.78 6.55 -38.31
C ASP A 282 -0.09 6.87 -37.09
N ALA A 283 -1.42 6.93 -37.26
CA ALA A 283 -2.36 7.05 -36.15
C ALA A 283 -2.30 5.83 -35.20
N GLU A 284 -2.27 4.61 -35.74
CA GLU A 284 -2.13 3.39 -34.94
C GLU A 284 -0.76 3.31 -34.26
N ARG A 285 0.33 3.70 -34.96
CA ARG A 285 1.66 3.80 -34.34
C ARG A 285 1.68 4.78 -33.19
N LEU A 286 1.01 5.92 -33.31
CA LEU A 286 0.88 6.90 -32.22
C LEU A 286 0.07 6.32 -31.06
N ASN A 287 -1.01 5.59 -31.35
CA ASN A 287 -1.83 4.93 -30.34
C ASN A 287 -1.04 3.85 -29.58
N CYS A 288 -0.29 2.99 -30.29
CA CYS A 288 0.61 2.02 -29.68
C CYS A 288 1.67 2.70 -28.79
N LYS A 289 2.24 3.84 -29.22
CA LYS A 289 3.19 4.60 -28.38
C LYS A 289 2.53 5.16 -27.12
N LYS A 290 1.29 5.67 -27.22
CA LYS A 290 0.52 6.15 -26.06
C LYS A 290 0.23 5.02 -25.08
N LEU A 291 -0.30 3.88 -25.55
CA LEU A 291 -0.58 2.71 -24.73
C LEU A 291 0.68 2.15 -24.08
N LYS A 292 1.81 2.12 -24.82
CA LYS A 292 3.10 1.69 -24.27
C LYS A 292 3.55 2.62 -23.13
N LYS A 293 3.42 3.94 -23.31
CA LYS A 293 3.75 4.92 -22.28
C LYS A 293 2.85 4.80 -21.05
N GLU A 294 1.55 4.62 -21.24
CA GLU A 294 0.59 4.39 -20.16
C GLU A 294 0.92 3.10 -19.38
N LYS A 295 1.28 2.03 -20.08
CA LYS A 295 1.75 0.78 -19.46
C LYS A 295 3.04 0.99 -18.67
N GLU A 296 4.00 1.74 -19.20
CA GLU A 296 5.26 2.08 -18.50
C GLU A 296 4.99 2.93 -17.25
N GLU A 297 4.10 3.92 -17.33
CA GLU A 297 3.70 4.75 -16.19
C GLU A 297 2.99 3.92 -15.11
N LEU A 298 2.08 3.01 -15.51
CA LEU A 298 1.39 2.10 -14.59
C LEU A 298 2.33 1.06 -13.97
N THR A 299 3.30 0.55 -14.74
CA THR A 299 4.33 -0.35 -14.23
C THR A 299 5.19 0.37 -13.19
N SER A 300 5.60 1.62 -13.48
CA SER A 300 6.38 2.43 -12.54
C SER A 300 5.61 2.76 -11.25
N SER A 301 4.29 2.98 -11.33
CA SER A 301 3.48 3.22 -10.13
C SER A 301 3.32 1.95 -9.29
N PHE A 302 3.12 0.79 -9.91
CA PHE A 302 3.10 -0.49 -9.19
C PHE A 302 4.45 -0.83 -8.56
N GLU A 303 5.57 -0.60 -9.26
CA GLU A 303 6.90 -0.77 -8.67
C GLU A 303 7.12 0.12 -7.45
N ARG A 304 6.59 1.35 -7.46
CA ARG A 304 6.65 2.24 -6.28
C ARG A 304 5.79 1.72 -5.13
N HIS A 305 4.58 1.26 -5.41
CA HIS A 305 3.72 0.67 -4.37
C HIS A 305 4.31 -0.60 -3.77
N ILE A 306 4.93 -1.47 -4.59
CA ILE A 306 5.62 -2.66 -4.11
C ILE A 306 6.75 -2.25 -3.16
N LYS A 307 7.61 -1.30 -3.54
CA LYS A 307 8.68 -0.80 -2.67
C LYS A 307 8.16 -0.20 -1.36
N GLN A 308 7.03 0.50 -1.42
CA GLN A 308 6.40 1.06 -0.22
C GLN A 308 5.88 -0.04 0.71
N LEU A 309 5.19 -1.06 0.16
CA LEU A 309 4.73 -2.21 0.94
C LEU A 309 5.89 -3.03 1.50
N GLU A 310 6.97 -3.22 0.75
CA GLU A 310 8.20 -3.87 1.25
C GLU A 310 8.79 -3.09 2.44
N HIS A 311 8.82 -1.75 2.35
CA HIS A 311 9.27 -0.90 3.45
C HIS A 311 8.34 -1.01 4.67
N ASP A 312 7.02 -0.98 4.47
CA ASP A 312 6.04 -1.12 5.55
C ASP A 312 6.12 -2.50 6.22
N ILE A 313 6.32 -3.57 5.44
CA ILE A 313 6.57 -4.92 5.97
C ILE A 313 7.84 -4.94 6.80
N SER A 314 8.93 -4.32 6.33
CA SER A 314 10.18 -4.21 7.08
C SER A 314 9.97 -3.45 8.40
N ASN A 315 9.24 -2.34 8.38
CA ASN A 315 8.92 -1.56 9.57
C ASN A 315 8.05 -2.34 10.56
N LEU A 316 7.07 -3.12 10.06
CA LEU A 316 6.24 -4.00 10.90
C LEU A 316 7.04 -5.17 11.48
N GLN A 317 7.99 -5.72 10.73
CA GLN A 317 8.90 -6.75 11.22
C GLN A 317 9.82 -6.19 12.31
N GLU A 318 10.36 -4.99 12.12
CA GLU A 318 11.15 -4.29 13.14
C GLU A 318 10.30 -3.97 14.37
N TYR A 319 9.08 -3.46 14.19
CA TYR A 319 8.15 -3.22 15.30
C TYR A 319 7.85 -4.51 16.05
N LYS A 320 7.54 -5.61 15.35
CA LYS A 320 7.29 -6.92 15.95
C LYS A 320 8.51 -7.39 16.76
N SER A 321 9.71 -7.25 16.21
CA SER A 321 10.96 -7.59 16.90
C SER A 321 11.16 -6.73 18.14
N ASN A 322 10.93 -5.42 18.06
CA ASN A 322 11.04 -4.51 19.20
C ASN A 322 9.97 -4.79 20.26
N THR A 323 8.85 -5.40 19.88
CA THR A 323 7.78 -5.78 20.81
C THR A 323 7.87 -7.21 21.34
N SER A 324 8.89 -8.01 21.00
CA SER A 324 9.00 -9.39 21.49
C SER A 324 9.02 -9.47 23.02
N ASP A 325 9.61 -8.46 23.64
CA ASP A 325 9.88 -8.44 25.07
C ASP A 325 8.66 -7.93 25.87
N TYR A 326 7.60 -7.46 25.19
CA TYR A 326 6.37 -7.00 25.86
C TYR A 326 5.66 -8.14 26.60
N GLU A 327 5.70 -9.39 26.10
CA GLU A 327 5.12 -10.52 26.83
C GLU A 327 5.88 -10.81 28.12
N GLU A 328 7.20 -10.70 28.09
CA GLU A 328 8.06 -10.91 29.26
C GLU A 328 7.87 -9.78 30.27
N ILE A 329 7.92 -8.52 29.82
CA ILE A 329 7.63 -7.35 30.64
C ILE A 329 6.20 -7.39 31.20
N ARG A 330 5.21 -7.86 30.43
CA ARG A 330 3.83 -8.04 30.90
C ARG A 330 3.74 -9.13 31.96
N LYS A 331 4.43 -10.26 31.79
CA LYS A 331 4.48 -11.33 32.81
C LYS A 331 5.16 -10.83 34.08
N GLU A 332 6.27 -10.11 33.96
CA GLU A 332 6.95 -9.49 35.10
C GLU A 332 6.06 -8.45 35.80
N LEU A 333 5.35 -7.60 35.04
CA LEU A 333 4.39 -6.64 35.58
C LEU A 333 3.20 -7.31 36.24
N GLU A 334 2.68 -8.40 35.69
CA GLU A 334 1.58 -9.16 36.30
C GLU A 334 2.04 -9.83 37.60
N ILE A 335 3.23 -10.41 37.62
CA ILE A 335 3.86 -10.95 38.83
C ILE A 335 4.07 -9.84 39.86
N LEU A 336 4.58 -8.68 39.46
CA LEU A 336 4.77 -7.53 40.35
C LEU A 336 3.44 -6.98 40.85
N ARG A 337 2.42 -6.89 40.00
CA ARG A 337 1.06 -6.48 40.37
C ARG A 337 0.46 -7.47 41.35
N GLN A 338 0.60 -8.77 41.13
CA GLN A 338 0.08 -9.80 42.02
C GLN A 338 0.86 -9.87 43.35
N ILE A 339 2.15 -9.55 43.36
CA ILE A 339 2.95 -9.40 44.59
C ILE A 339 2.59 -8.12 45.34
N GLN A 340 2.33 -7.02 44.63
CA GLN A 340 2.06 -5.70 45.21
C GLN A 340 0.62 -5.55 45.69
N PHE A 341 -0.34 -6.18 45.00
CA PHE A 341 -1.77 -6.03 45.27
C PHE A 341 -2.43 -7.31 45.78
N GLY A 342 -1.76 -8.47 45.74
CA GLY A 342 -2.24 -9.70 46.36
C GLY A 342 -3.71 -10.00 46.04
N ASP A 343 -3.98 -10.47 44.83
CA ASP A 343 -5.30 -10.94 44.36
C ASP A 343 -6.52 -10.19 44.94
N ASP A 344 -6.65 -8.91 44.57
CA ASP A 344 -7.81 -8.07 44.87
C ASP A 344 -8.79 -7.98 43.67
N ASP A 345 -8.72 -8.92 42.73
CA ASP A 345 -9.70 -9.05 41.63
C ASP A 345 -10.55 -10.32 41.84
N GLU A 346 -11.38 -10.30 42.89
CA GLU A 346 -12.66 -11.00 42.85
C GLU A 346 -13.44 -10.42 41.66
N ASN A 347 -13.37 -11.07 40.50
CA ASN A 347 -14.36 -11.14 39.40
C ASN A 347 -13.65 -11.28 38.05
N ASN A 348 -13.37 -12.51 37.63
CA ASN A 348 -13.72 -12.97 36.28
C ASN A 348 -13.57 -14.49 36.17
N ASP A 349 -14.68 -15.11 35.79
CA ASP A 349 -14.84 -16.52 35.45
C ASP A 349 -13.90 -16.97 34.31
N ASP A 350 -13.66 -18.28 34.30
CA ASP A 350 -13.16 -19.14 33.22
C ASP A 350 -11.64 -19.18 32.92
N ASN A 351 -10.92 -20.03 33.68
CA ASN A 351 -10.12 -21.12 33.08
C ASN A 351 -9.60 -22.10 34.14
N SER A 352 -10.26 -23.26 34.27
CA SER A 352 -9.84 -24.37 35.12
C SER A 352 -8.67 -25.11 34.47
N ASN A 353 -7.47 -24.94 35.05
CA ASN A 353 -6.40 -25.97 35.16
C ASN A 353 -5.06 -25.40 35.70
N ASN A 354 -4.93 -24.08 35.90
CA ASN A 354 -3.77 -23.51 36.60
C ASN A 354 -4.01 -23.29 38.11
N ASN A 355 -5.25 -23.46 38.59
CA ASN A 355 -5.61 -23.18 39.98
C ASN A 355 -5.04 -24.20 40.98
N ASP A 356 -4.87 -25.47 40.60
CA ASP A 356 -4.37 -26.50 41.54
C ASP A 356 -2.87 -26.30 41.88
N ASP A 357 -2.05 -25.87 40.92
CA ASP A 357 -0.64 -25.55 41.14
C ASP A 357 -0.48 -24.25 41.94
N ILE A 358 -1.38 -23.28 41.72
CA ILE A 358 -1.39 -21.99 42.42
C ILE A 358 -1.91 -22.15 43.85
N GLU A 359 -2.96 -22.92 44.08
CA GLU A 359 -3.49 -23.22 45.42
C GLU A 359 -2.46 -24.03 46.24
N SER A 360 -1.78 -24.99 45.61
CA SER A 360 -0.66 -25.72 46.22
C SER A 360 0.50 -24.79 46.60
N ALA A 361 0.89 -23.86 45.71
CA ALA A 361 1.95 -22.88 45.98
C ALA A 361 1.57 -21.89 47.09
N ILE A 362 0.31 -21.44 47.13
CA ILE A 362 -0.23 -20.56 48.18
C ILE A 362 -0.25 -21.29 49.52
N VAL A 363 -0.70 -22.55 49.56
CA VAL A 363 -0.71 -23.36 50.79
C VAL A 363 0.72 -23.62 51.28
N ALA A 364 1.66 -23.90 50.38
CA ALA A 364 3.07 -24.07 50.73
C ALA A 364 3.69 -22.79 51.32
N ARG A 365 3.40 -21.63 50.72
CA ARG A 365 3.88 -20.33 51.21
C ARG A 365 3.22 -19.94 52.53
N ASN A 366 1.93 -20.19 52.72
CA ASN A 366 1.24 -20.00 53.99
C ASN A 366 1.81 -20.89 55.09
N LYS A 367 2.14 -22.16 54.79
CA LYS A 367 2.83 -23.04 55.74
C LYS A 367 4.22 -22.51 56.12
N LYS A 368 4.98 -21.99 55.14
CA LYS A 368 6.31 -21.40 55.38
C LYS A 368 6.22 -20.12 56.22
N LEU A 369 5.30 -19.21 55.89
CA LEU A 369 5.07 -17.98 56.67
C LEU A 369 4.62 -18.30 58.10
N ASN A 370 3.74 -19.29 58.29
CA ASN A 370 3.37 -19.73 59.63
C ASN A 370 4.56 -20.30 60.41
N ALA A 371 5.45 -21.07 59.75
CA ALA A 371 6.68 -21.56 60.38
C ALA A 371 7.62 -20.41 60.77
N GLU A 372 7.79 -19.41 59.90
CA GLU A 372 8.59 -18.21 60.19
C GLU A 372 7.98 -17.38 61.32
N ILE A 373 6.66 -17.22 61.37
CA ILE A 373 5.96 -16.55 62.49
C ILE A 373 6.17 -17.31 63.80
N VAL A 374 6.08 -18.64 63.79
CA VAL A 374 6.35 -19.47 64.98
C VAL A 374 7.81 -19.33 65.41
N GLU A 375 8.76 -19.31 64.48
CA GLU A 375 10.18 -19.11 64.78
C GLU A 375 10.45 -17.71 65.37
N ILE A 376 9.86 -16.67 64.79
CA ILE A 376 9.98 -15.30 65.30
C ILE A 376 9.34 -15.18 66.69
N ARG A 377 8.16 -15.78 66.90
CA ARG A 377 7.52 -15.83 68.23
C ARG A 377 8.39 -16.54 69.25
N ARG A 378 9.00 -17.67 68.88
CA ARG A 378 9.96 -18.38 69.74
C ARG A 378 11.18 -17.52 70.07
N LYS A 379 11.79 -16.87 69.07
CA LYS A 379 12.93 -15.95 69.29
C LYS A 379 12.56 -14.76 70.17
N TYR A 380 11.34 -14.25 70.00
CA TYR A 380 10.79 -13.18 70.84
C TYR A 380 10.61 -13.66 72.29
N ASP A 381 10.00 -14.82 72.49
CA ASP A 381 9.83 -15.43 73.82
C ASP A 381 11.17 -15.71 74.50
N ASP A 382 12.16 -16.21 73.76
CA ASP A 382 13.51 -16.47 74.27
C ASP A 382 14.24 -15.16 74.63
N SER A 383 14.06 -14.10 73.83
CA SER A 383 14.58 -12.77 74.16
C SER A 383 13.88 -12.17 75.36
N LEU A 384 12.57 -12.37 75.49
CA LEU A 384 11.77 -11.90 76.63
C LEU A 384 12.15 -12.65 77.92
N LYS A 385 12.45 -13.95 77.84
CA LYS A 385 13.03 -14.71 78.96
C LYS A 385 14.38 -14.14 79.36
N LYS A 386 15.29 -13.86 78.41
CA LYS A 386 16.58 -13.22 78.71
C LYS A 386 16.42 -11.85 79.34
N CYS A 387 15.47 -11.02 78.87
CA CYS A 387 15.17 -9.73 79.49
C CYS A 387 14.67 -9.90 80.93
N LYS A 388 13.83 -10.90 81.22
CA LYS A 388 13.39 -11.23 82.58
C LYS A 388 14.55 -11.72 83.45
N GLU A 389 15.43 -12.56 82.93
CA GLU A 389 16.64 -13.01 83.63
C GLU A 389 17.57 -11.84 83.95
N PHE A 390 17.84 -10.95 82.99
CA PHE A 390 18.64 -9.75 83.24
C PHE A 390 17.97 -8.81 84.24
N SER A 391 16.65 -8.62 84.16
CA SER A 391 15.91 -7.83 85.17
C SER A 391 16.03 -8.44 86.57
N ASN A 392 15.95 -9.76 86.70
CA ASN A 392 16.15 -10.44 87.97
C ASN A 392 17.59 -10.33 88.47
N ASN A 393 18.58 -10.44 87.60
CA ASN A 393 19.99 -10.27 87.96
C ASN A 393 20.27 -8.82 88.40
N VAL A 394 19.70 -7.82 87.73
CA VAL A 394 19.80 -6.41 88.14
C VAL A 394 19.15 -6.23 89.51
N GLN A 395 17.99 -6.83 89.76
CA GLN A 395 17.35 -6.78 91.08
C GLN A 395 18.20 -7.46 92.15
N GLN A 396 18.81 -8.61 91.86
CA GLN A 396 19.72 -9.29 92.77
C GLN A 396 20.96 -8.44 93.06
N LEU A 397 21.58 -7.86 92.03
CA LEU A 397 22.72 -6.96 92.20
C LEU A 397 22.34 -5.73 93.02
N GLN A 398 21.16 -5.15 92.77
CA GLN A 398 20.64 -4.03 93.56
C GLN A 398 20.48 -4.41 95.03
N ASN A 399 19.90 -5.58 95.32
CA ASN A 399 19.80 -6.08 96.68
C ASN A 399 21.19 -6.28 97.31
N THR A 400 22.16 -6.84 96.59
CA THR A 400 23.54 -6.98 97.12
C THR A 400 24.21 -5.63 97.35
N ILE A 401 23.95 -4.62 96.52
CA ILE A 401 24.45 -3.26 96.72
C ILE A 401 23.84 -2.65 97.98
N ASP A 402 22.54 -2.85 98.19
CA ASP A 402 21.85 -2.33 99.37
C ASP A 402 22.32 -3.07 100.65
N GLU A 403 22.55 -4.39 100.59
CA GLU A 403 23.19 -5.16 101.68
C GLU A 403 24.62 -4.68 101.96
N LEU A 404 25.41 -4.41 100.92
CA LEU A 404 26.78 -3.88 101.07
C LEU A 404 26.78 -2.46 101.62
N LYS A 405 25.82 -1.61 101.23
CA LYS A 405 25.63 -0.27 101.80
C LYS A 405 25.23 -0.35 103.26
N ASP A 406 24.30 -1.23 103.62
CA ASP A 406 23.90 -1.44 105.01
C ASP A 406 25.08 -1.98 105.85
N SER A 407 25.87 -2.89 105.30
CA SER A 407 27.09 -3.37 105.96
C SER A 407 28.14 -2.27 106.10
N ASN A 408 28.37 -1.46 105.06
CA ASN A 408 29.30 -0.33 105.12
C ASN A 408 28.84 0.73 106.12
N THR A 409 27.55 1.08 106.16
CA THR A 409 27.04 2.02 107.18
C THR A 409 27.18 1.46 108.58
N ARG A 410 27.00 0.14 108.79
CA ARG A 410 27.32 -0.51 110.07
C ARG A 410 28.81 -0.42 110.41
N LEU A 411 29.69 -0.71 109.46
CA LEU A 411 31.14 -0.58 109.65
C LEU A 411 31.56 0.86 109.91
N GLU A 412 30.97 1.84 109.23
CA GLU A 412 31.19 3.27 109.47
C GLU A 412 30.73 3.67 110.87
N ASN A 413 29.55 3.21 111.32
CA ASN A 413 29.08 3.43 112.68
C ASN A 413 29.97 2.74 113.72
N ASP A 414 30.45 1.53 113.46
CA ASP A 414 31.37 0.80 114.34
C ASP A 414 32.74 1.48 114.40
N LEU A 415 33.24 1.99 113.27
CA LEU A 415 34.47 2.80 113.22
C LEU A 415 34.29 4.15 113.91
N LEU A 416 33.13 4.80 113.79
CA LEU A 416 32.80 6.00 114.57
C LEU A 416 32.81 5.69 116.07
N ASN A 417 32.22 4.57 116.49
CA ASN A 417 32.27 4.11 117.88
C ASN A 417 33.71 3.78 118.31
N PHE A 418 34.52 3.15 117.46
CA PHE A 418 35.93 2.83 117.76
C PHE A 418 36.79 4.09 117.84
N ASN A 419 36.56 5.07 116.96
CA ASN A 419 37.23 6.37 116.99
C ASN A 419 36.82 7.15 118.25
N HIS A 420 35.53 7.10 118.63
CA HIS A 420 35.05 7.68 119.88
C HIS A 420 35.65 7.00 121.12
N HIS A 421 35.90 5.68 121.05
CA HIS A 421 36.60 4.91 122.09
C HIS A 421 38.13 5.18 122.10
N SER A 422 38.72 5.58 120.97
CA SER A 422 40.12 6.00 120.88
C SER A 422 40.34 7.44 121.39
N ILE A 423 39.38 8.34 121.13
CA ILE A 423 39.35 9.72 121.63
C ILE A 423 39.06 9.77 123.13
N SER A 424 38.39 8.76 123.69
CA SER A 424 38.17 8.66 125.14
C SER A 424 39.36 8.05 125.92
N ARG A 425 40.45 7.60 125.25
CA ARG A 425 41.53 6.86 125.92
C ARG A 425 42.88 7.56 126.01
N ASN A 426 43.16 8.62 125.25
CA ASN A 426 44.44 9.34 125.35
C ASN A 426 44.28 10.86 125.36
N ASN A 427 44.07 11.41 126.55
CA ASN A 427 44.42 12.78 126.93
C ASN A 427 45.89 12.77 127.39
N VAL A 428 46.85 13.06 126.51
CA VAL A 428 48.15 13.68 126.84
C VAL A 428 48.70 14.29 125.55
N ASP A 429 48.89 15.61 125.58
CA ASP A 429 49.86 16.48 124.90
C ASP A 429 50.71 15.87 123.77
N ASP A 430 50.75 16.51 122.61
CA ASP A 430 51.79 17.52 122.30
C ASP A 430 51.82 17.85 120.79
N GLU A 431 52.02 19.12 120.49
CA GLU A 431 52.12 19.69 119.15
C GLU A 431 53.47 19.33 118.51
N GLN A 432 53.49 18.39 117.55
CA GLN A 432 54.57 18.31 116.57
C GLN A 432 54.21 17.39 115.40
N TRP A 433 54.56 17.81 114.18
CA TRP A 433 54.32 17.21 112.85
C TRP A 433 53.14 17.71 112.01
N GLU A 434 52.97 19.03 111.93
CA GLU A 434 52.73 19.65 110.63
C GLU A 434 53.99 19.49 109.76
N THR A 435 54.03 18.50 108.87
CA THR A 435 54.89 18.45 107.65
C THR A 435 54.66 17.14 106.89
N MET A 436 53.54 17.03 106.18
CA MET A 436 53.53 16.39 104.84
C MET A 436 52.23 16.72 104.10
N SER A 437 52.14 17.96 103.62
CA SER A 437 51.32 18.33 102.47
C SER A 437 52.29 18.84 101.41
N MET A 438 52.21 18.29 100.19
CA MET A 438 52.50 18.94 98.90
C MET A 438 52.62 17.90 97.77
N ILE A 439 51.57 17.79 96.96
CA ILE A 439 51.51 17.84 95.47
C ILE A 439 49.99 17.76 95.17
N SER A 440 49.27 18.87 94.99
CA SER A 440 49.16 19.74 93.79
C SER A 440 48.47 18.99 92.63
N SER A 441 47.15 19.12 92.37
CA SER A 441 46.32 20.26 91.90
C SER A 441 46.21 20.39 90.38
N VAL A 442 44.98 20.26 89.86
CA VAL A 442 44.38 21.05 88.75
C VAL A 442 42.86 20.77 88.86
N ALA A 443 42.11 21.59 89.60
CA ALA A 443 41.38 22.80 89.16
C ALA A 443 40.43 22.51 87.98
N GLY A 444 39.10 22.66 88.08
CA GLY A 444 38.35 23.68 88.80
C GLY A 444 37.73 24.61 87.74
N GLY A 445 36.40 24.61 87.63
CA GLY A 445 35.69 25.34 86.59
C GLY A 445 35.54 26.85 86.80
N ASN A 446 34.63 27.38 85.99
CA ASN A 446 33.82 28.58 86.20
C ASN A 446 34.37 29.99 85.86
N THR A 447 33.71 30.57 84.84
CA THR A 447 33.00 31.87 84.84
C THR A 447 33.52 33.02 83.98
N SER A 448 32.60 33.43 83.09
CA SER A 448 32.14 34.80 82.84
C SER A 448 32.61 35.57 81.59
N THR A 449 31.64 35.68 80.67
CA THR A 449 31.16 36.90 79.98
C THR A 449 32.07 37.67 79.02
N ILE A 450 31.63 37.81 77.75
CA ILE A 450 31.11 39.08 77.17
C ILE A 450 30.43 38.83 75.81
N LYS A 451 29.18 39.33 75.74
CA LYS A 451 28.30 39.78 74.65
C LYS A 451 28.72 39.64 73.17
N GLY A 452 27.75 39.23 72.33
CA GLY A 452 27.75 39.63 70.91
C GLY A 452 26.69 39.01 69.96
N LYS A 453 25.38 39.25 70.20
CA LYS A 453 24.31 39.44 69.19
C LYS A 453 24.13 38.43 68.03
N ILE A 454 23.12 37.57 68.19
CA ILE A 454 21.93 37.37 67.32
C ILE A 454 22.05 37.75 65.83
N SER A 455 21.86 36.77 64.95
CA SER A 455 20.70 36.73 64.02
C SER A 455 20.55 35.38 63.29
N PRO A 456 19.32 35.05 62.84
CA PRO A 456 18.79 33.69 62.72
C PRO A 456 18.53 33.30 61.26
N ALA A 457 19.12 32.20 60.77
CA ALA A 457 18.82 31.65 59.45
C ALA A 457 19.17 30.15 59.30
N ALA A 458 18.91 29.34 60.32
CA ALA A 458 19.03 27.87 60.21
C ALA A 458 17.72 27.14 60.55
N SER A 459 16.59 27.82 60.34
CA SER A 459 15.24 27.24 60.40
C SER A 459 14.61 27.31 59.01
N ILE A 460 15.03 26.44 58.10
CA ILE A 460 14.29 25.95 56.92
C ILE A 460 15.06 24.71 56.45
N ALA A 461 14.60 23.56 56.93
CA ALA A 461 14.74 22.21 56.39
C ALA A 461 14.50 21.27 57.58
N GLY A 462 13.22 20.99 57.82
CA GLY A 462 12.76 20.14 58.90
C GLY A 462 13.36 18.74 58.82
N THR A 463 13.68 18.19 60.00
CA THR A 463 12.92 17.10 60.61
C THR A 463 12.20 16.19 59.61
N GLU A 464 12.58 14.91 59.48
CA GLU A 464 12.21 13.91 60.48
C GLU A 464 13.37 13.04 60.99
N ARG A 465 13.50 13.03 62.31
CA ARG A 465 14.15 11.99 63.11
C ARG A 465 13.08 11.00 63.55
N SER A 466 13.28 9.71 63.28
CA SER A 466 12.80 8.66 64.17
C SER A 466 13.83 8.47 65.28
N TYR A 467 13.36 8.61 66.52
CA TYR A 467 13.97 8.07 67.75
C TYR A 467 14.11 6.54 67.57
N GLU A 468 15.14 5.85 68.05
CA GLU A 468 15.49 5.59 69.46
C GLU A 468 16.75 4.70 69.47
N GLY A 469 17.67 4.83 70.44
CA GLY A 469 18.78 3.87 70.58
C GLY A 469 20.06 4.40 71.23
N THR A 470 20.10 4.34 72.56
CA THR A 470 21.15 4.84 73.47
C THR A 470 22.36 3.89 73.55
N THR A 471 23.57 4.46 73.52
CA THR A 471 24.85 4.03 74.14
C THR A 471 25.45 2.63 73.93
N GLY A 472 26.75 2.59 73.58
CA GLY A 472 27.63 1.48 73.99
C GLY A 472 28.81 1.13 73.09
N ILE A 473 29.80 2.03 73.00
CA ILE A 473 31.26 1.78 72.89
C ILE A 473 31.71 0.41 72.35
N ILE A 474 32.18 0.36 71.10
CA ILE A 474 33.25 -0.56 70.64
C ILE A 474 34.16 0.18 69.65
N GLY A 475 35.45 0.20 69.95
CA GLY A 475 36.52 0.02 68.96
C GLY A 475 36.80 1.18 68.01
N THR A 476 37.65 2.10 68.46
CA THR A 476 38.49 2.96 67.61
C THR A 476 39.37 2.10 66.70
N ASN A 477 38.89 1.76 65.50
CA ASN A 477 39.67 1.32 64.33
C ASN A 477 38.86 1.30 63.00
N THR A 478 37.58 1.71 62.99
CA THR A 478 36.73 1.68 61.78
C THR A 478 36.79 2.96 60.93
N SER A 479 37.31 4.06 61.47
CA SER A 479 37.38 5.36 60.76
C SER A 479 38.42 5.40 59.63
N SER A 480 39.47 4.56 59.67
CA SER A 480 40.47 4.48 58.58
C SER A 480 40.02 3.59 57.41
N SER A 481 39.11 2.63 57.65
CA SER A 481 38.53 1.75 56.62
C SER A 481 37.25 2.31 56.00
N LEU A 482 36.52 3.19 56.69
CA LEU A 482 35.26 3.75 56.20
C LEU A 482 35.48 4.86 55.16
N LEU A 483 36.52 5.68 55.34
CA LEU A 483 36.91 6.74 54.41
C LEU A 483 37.17 6.24 52.97
N PRO A 484 37.96 5.18 52.73
CA PRO A 484 38.17 4.65 51.37
C PRO A 484 36.88 4.12 50.72
N ILE A 485 35.98 3.55 51.51
CA ILE A 485 34.68 3.06 51.04
C ILE A 485 33.75 4.23 50.69
N ILE A 486 33.70 5.27 51.53
CA ILE A 486 32.93 6.50 51.26
C ILE A 486 33.50 7.24 50.06
N THR A 487 34.83 7.30 49.89
CA THR A 487 35.43 7.89 48.68
C THR A 487 35.09 7.08 47.44
N GLN A 488 35.11 5.74 47.51
CA GLN A 488 34.72 4.90 46.39
C GLN A 488 33.23 5.06 46.05
N GLN A 489 32.36 5.12 47.06
CA GLN A 489 30.93 5.40 46.84
C GLN A 489 30.71 6.79 46.24
N ARG A 490 31.37 7.83 46.77
CA ARG A 490 31.31 9.18 46.22
C ARG A 490 31.80 9.23 44.77
N ASP A 491 32.88 8.53 44.45
CA ASP A 491 33.44 8.52 43.10
C ASP A 491 32.54 7.72 42.13
N ARG A 492 31.87 6.66 42.61
CA ARG A 492 30.79 5.98 41.86
C ARG A 492 29.59 6.88 41.63
N PHE A 493 29.13 7.61 42.64
CA PHE A 493 28.02 8.57 42.48
C PHE A 493 28.41 9.72 41.56
N ARG A 494 29.65 10.20 41.60
CA ARG A 494 30.16 11.23 40.69
C ARG A 494 30.24 10.72 39.26
N THR A 495 30.64 9.48 39.06
CA THR A 495 30.68 8.82 37.74
C THR A 495 29.26 8.65 37.20
N ARG A 496 28.34 8.12 38.02
CA ARG A 496 26.92 7.96 37.65
C ARG A 496 26.25 9.31 37.36
N ASN A 497 26.52 10.36 38.13
CA ASN A 497 26.01 11.70 37.83
C ASN A 497 26.57 12.24 36.52
N LYS A 498 27.86 12.01 36.23
CA LYS A 498 28.47 12.43 34.96
C LYS A 498 27.86 11.69 33.77
N GLU A 499 27.62 10.39 33.91
CA GLU A 499 26.91 9.57 32.91
C GLU A 499 25.47 10.08 32.71
N LEU A 500 24.72 10.31 33.80
CA LEU A 500 23.36 10.87 33.72
C LEU A 500 23.32 12.26 33.09
N GLU A 501 24.31 13.13 33.38
CA GLU A 501 24.43 14.43 32.72
C GLU A 501 24.74 14.29 31.22
N GLU A 502 25.54 13.31 30.83
CA GLU A 502 25.87 13.03 29.43
C GLU A 502 24.65 12.48 28.68
N ASP A 503 23.92 11.54 29.29
CA ASP A 503 22.68 11.00 28.74
C ASP A 503 21.58 12.06 28.65
N ASN A 504 21.48 12.94 29.64
CA ASN A 504 20.56 14.07 29.59
C ASN A 504 20.91 15.04 28.45
N LYS A 505 22.21 15.30 28.22
CA LYS A 505 22.67 16.09 27.06
C LYS A 505 22.37 15.40 25.73
N LYS A 506 22.57 14.09 25.63
CA LYS A 506 22.22 13.30 24.43
C LYS A 506 20.72 13.33 24.15
N ASN A 507 19.90 13.14 25.19
CA ASN A 507 18.44 13.21 25.09
C ASN A 507 17.98 14.61 24.68
N PHE A 508 18.57 15.66 25.26
CA PHE A 508 18.29 17.04 24.85
C PHE A 508 18.68 17.29 23.38
N GLY A 509 19.82 16.78 22.94
CA GLY A 509 20.24 16.80 21.53
C GLY A 509 19.22 16.13 20.61
N LYS A 510 18.75 14.93 20.97
CA LYS A 510 17.73 14.20 20.22
C LYS A 510 16.39 14.94 20.17
N ILE A 511 15.99 15.59 21.26
CA ILE A 511 14.78 16.44 21.29
C ILE A 511 14.92 17.62 20.33
N VAL A 512 16.08 18.27 20.28
CA VAL A 512 16.31 19.41 19.36
C VAL A 512 16.32 18.94 17.91
N GLU A 513 16.94 17.79 17.62
CA GLU A 513 16.96 17.18 16.30
C GLU A 513 15.56 16.79 15.82
N LEU A 514 14.78 16.08 16.65
CA LEU A 514 13.39 15.72 16.36
C LEU A 514 12.52 16.97 16.16
N LYS A 515 12.71 18.03 16.95
CA LYS A 515 12.00 19.31 16.74
C LYS A 515 12.36 19.95 15.40
N ARG A 516 13.62 19.88 14.98
CA ARG A 516 14.06 20.39 13.68
C ARG A 516 13.48 19.56 12.53
N GLU A 517 13.46 18.24 12.68
CA GLU A 517 12.86 17.32 11.71
C GLU A 517 11.35 17.54 11.57
N ILE A 518 10.62 17.67 12.69
CA ILE A 518 9.20 18.02 12.68
C ILE A 518 8.96 19.34 11.94
N ASN A 519 9.82 20.34 12.15
CA ASN A 519 9.68 21.63 11.47
C ASN A 519 9.98 21.53 9.96
N ASN A 520 10.98 20.73 9.58
CA ASN A 520 11.29 20.46 8.17
C ASN A 520 10.12 19.72 7.50
N LEU A 521 9.62 18.63 8.10
CA LEU A 521 8.47 17.88 7.61
C LEU A 521 7.21 18.76 7.52
N LYS A 522 6.99 19.66 8.49
CA LYS A 522 5.89 20.62 8.44
C LYS A 522 6.02 21.57 7.23
N ASN A 523 7.22 22.07 6.95
CA ASN A 523 7.47 22.92 5.78
C ASN A 523 7.33 22.15 4.46
N ASP A 524 7.81 20.90 4.40
CA ASP A 524 7.70 20.06 3.21
C ASP A 524 6.23 19.68 2.94
N ASN A 525 5.48 19.32 3.98
CA ASN A 525 4.04 19.06 3.90
C ASN A 525 3.28 20.31 3.41
N ARG A 526 3.68 21.50 3.86
CA ARG A 526 3.13 22.76 3.38
C ARG A 526 3.45 23.01 1.90
N GLN A 527 4.70 22.81 1.47
CA GLN A 527 5.08 22.96 0.06
C GLN A 527 4.39 21.95 -0.86
N LEU A 528 4.18 20.72 -0.36
CA LEU A 528 3.39 19.70 -1.03
C LEU A 528 1.94 20.14 -1.17
N TYR A 529 1.34 20.69 -0.12
CA TYR A 529 -0.01 21.24 -0.15
C TYR A 529 -0.13 22.39 -1.17
N GLU A 530 0.83 23.33 -1.18
CA GLU A 530 0.94 24.38 -2.18
C GLU A 530 0.96 23.82 -3.59
N LYS A 531 1.83 22.84 -3.85
CA LYS A 531 1.99 22.20 -5.17
C LYS A 531 0.75 21.43 -5.60
N ILE A 532 0.09 20.72 -4.69
CA ILE A 532 -1.17 20.02 -4.95
C ILE A 532 -2.25 21.04 -5.34
N ARG A 533 -2.37 22.14 -4.59
CA ARG A 533 -3.32 23.21 -4.90
C ARG A 533 -3.02 23.89 -6.24
N PHE A 534 -1.75 24.13 -6.58
CA PHE A 534 -1.37 24.65 -7.90
C PHE A 534 -1.76 23.69 -9.03
N LEU A 535 -1.56 22.38 -8.83
CA LEU A 535 -1.94 21.36 -9.81
C LEU A 535 -3.46 21.18 -9.93
N GLU A 536 -4.19 21.31 -8.83
CA GLU A 536 -5.66 21.25 -8.78
C GLU A 536 -6.30 22.49 -9.41
N TYR A 537 -5.71 23.68 -9.23
CA TYR A 537 -6.12 24.86 -9.97
C TYR A 537 -6.01 24.66 -11.50
N HIS A 538 -4.99 23.92 -11.94
CA HIS A 538 -4.79 23.60 -13.36
C HIS A 538 -5.58 22.39 -13.87
N LYS A 539 -5.99 21.47 -12.99
CA LYS A 539 -6.80 20.31 -13.32
C LYS A 539 -8.09 20.37 -12.50
N GLN A 540 -9.20 20.79 -13.12
CA GLN A 540 -10.56 20.70 -12.54
C GLN A 540 -10.94 19.22 -12.27
N ILE A 541 -10.38 18.62 -11.22
CA ILE A 541 -10.66 17.27 -10.76
C ILE A 541 -11.39 17.40 -9.44
N PRO A 542 -12.64 16.93 -9.31
CA PRO A 542 -13.27 16.80 -8.02
C PRO A 542 -12.67 15.58 -7.29
N GLN A 543 -12.13 15.77 -6.08
CA GLN A 543 -11.60 14.69 -5.24
C GLN A 543 -12.46 14.45 -3.98
N PRO A 544 -12.45 13.21 -3.43
CA PRO A 544 -13.22 12.78 -2.28
C PRO A 544 -12.61 13.28 -0.97
N SER A 545 -13.45 13.41 0.04
CA SER A 545 -13.13 14.04 1.33
C SER A 545 -12.06 13.30 2.14
N ILE A 546 -10.85 13.85 2.20
CA ILE A 546 -9.85 13.56 3.25
C ILE A 546 -9.89 14.74 4.24
N GLY A 547 -10.94 14.74 5.07
CA GLY A 547 -11.50 15.95 5.68
C GLY A 547 -10.72 16.62 6.83
N ASP A 548 -9.72 16.02 7.47
CA ASP A 548 -9.19 16.59 8.73
C ASP A 548 -7.71 17.03 8.70
N ILE A 549 -6.87 16.33 7.94
CA ILE A 549 -5.43 16.64 7.86
C ILE A 549 -5.21 17.77 6.86
N GLU A 550 -5.87 17.69 5.72
CA GLU A 550 -5.84 18.73 4.69
C GLU A 550 -6.38 20.05 5.23
N ASN A 551 -7.45 20.03 6.04
CA ASN A 551 -8.04 21.23 6.62
C ASN A 551 -7.11 21.98 7.59
N ARG A 552 -6.22 21.28 8.32
CA ARG A 552 -5.22 21.93 9.20
C ARG A 552 -4.18 22.67 8.37
N TYR A 553 -3.56 22.00 7.39
CA TYR A 553 -2.56 22.63 6.53
C TYR A 553 -3.17 23.70 5.62
N ARG A 554 -4.41 23.51 5.21
CA ARG A 554 -5.22 24.51 4.49
C ARG A 554 -5.44 25.77 5.33
N SER A 555 -5.89 25.65 6.57
CA SER A 555 -6.10 26.82 7.42
C SER A 555 -4.79 27.57 7.71
N GLU A 556 -3.68 26.85 7.90
CA GLU A 556 -2.37 27.43 8.13
C GLU A 556 -1.82 28.13 6.87
N TYR A 557 -2.10 27.58 5.68
CA TYR A 557 -1.80 28.19 4.39
C TYR A 557 -2.68 29.42 4.07
N GLU A 558 -4.00 29.33 4.27
CA GLU A 558 -4.96 30.40 4.00
C GLU A 558 -4.81 31.60 4.95
N ASN A 559 -4.29 31.38 6.16
CA ASN A 559 -3.96 32.45 7.10
C ASN A 559 -2.70 33.23 6.69
N GLU A 560 -1.79 32.62 5.93
CA GLU A 560 -0.57 33.29 5.44
C GLU A 560 -0.72 33.83 4.00
N LEU A 561 -1.74 33.43 3.25
CA LEU A 561 -1.99 33.91 1.89
C LEU A 561 -2.75 35.25 1.90
N HIS A 562 -2.01 36.32 1.61
CA HIS A 562 -2.40 37.67 1.18
C HIS A 562 -3.77 38.24 1.66
N PRO A 563 -3.79 39.30 2.49
CA PRO A 563 -5.01 39.94 3.02
C PRO A 563 -6.07 40.37 1.98
N ILE A 564 -5.66 40.54 0.71
CA ILE A 564 -6.53 40.95 -0.39
C ILE A 564 -7.36 39.78 -0.95
N GLU A 565 -6.86 38.55 -0.91
CA GLU A 565 -7.67 37.39 -1.35
C GLU A 565 -8.78 37.07 -0.36
N GLN A 566 -8.49 37.19 0.95
CA GLN A 566 -9.51 37.10 1.99
C GLN A 566 -10.59 38.19 1.81
N PHE A 567 -10.20 39.41 1.42
CA PHE A 567 -11.15 40.47 1.10
C PHE A 567 -12.03 40.13 -0.10
N ARG A 568 -11.46 39.58 -1.19
CA ARG A 568 -12.24 39.14 -2.36
C ARG A 568 -13.17 37.97 -2.04
N LEU A 569 -12.77 37.05 -1.18
CA LEU A 569 -13.61 35.94 -0.70
C LEU A 569 -14.78 36.45 0.15
N MET A 570 -14.52 37.38 1.06
CA MET A 570 -15.57 38.04 1.84
C MET A 570 -16.49 38.90 0.97
N GLU A 571 -15.95 39.58 -0.04
CA GLU A 571 -16.73 40.42 -0.96
C GLU A 571 -17.60 39.58 -1.90
N THR A 572 -17.10 38.46 -2.40
CA THR A 572 -17.90 37.49 -3.17
C THR A 572 -18.95 36.78 -2.31
N GLN A 573 -18.66 36.49 -1.04
CA GLN A 573 -19.66 35.99 -0.09
C GLN A 573 -20.74 37.04 0.22
N ARG A 574 -20.36 38.31 0.34
CA ARG A 574 -21.31 39.42 0.55
C ARG A 574 -22.18 39.70 -0.67
N ILE A 575 -21.60 39.59 -1.87
CA ILE A 575 -22.36 39.67 -3.12
C ILE A 575 -23.33 38.48 -3.19
N ASN A 576 -22.87 37.26 -2.90
CA ASN A 576 -23.73 36.07 -2.89
C ASN A 576 -24.82 36.10 -1.79
N SER A 577 -24.56 36.73 -0.64
CA SER A 577 -25.57 36.90 0.41
C SER A 577 -26.67 37.89 0.00
N ASN A 578 -26.37 38.84 -0.89
CA ASN A 578 -27.33 39.82 -1.41
C ASN A 578 -28.11 39.33 -2.64
N ILE A 579 -27.93 38.09 -3.08
CA ILE A 579 -28.69 37.51 -4.19
C ILE A 579 -30.01 36.94 -3.67
N THR A 580 -31.12 37.46 -4.18
CA THR A 580 -32.50 37.02 -3.91
C THR A 580 -32.63 35.50 -4.12
N PRO A 581 -33.44 34.77 -3.33
CA PRO A 581 -33.58 33.31 -3.46
C PRO A 581 -33.93 32.85 -4.89
N TRP A 582 -34.74 33.63 -5.62
CA TRP A 582 -35.09 33.37 -7.01
C TRP A 582 -33.92 33.51 -7.98
N ASP A 583 -33.06 34.50 -7.76
CA ASP A 583 -31.86 34.70 -8.57
C ASP A 583 -30.84 33.56 -8.36
N ARG A 584 -30.79 32.97 -7.16
CA ARG A 584 -29.96 31.78 -6.90
C ARG A 584 -30.45 30.56 -7.70
N VAL A 585 -31.76 30.34 -7.71
CA VAL A 585 -32.38 29.28 -8.50
C VAL A 585 -32.11 29.51 -9.99
N PHE A 586 -32.26 30.75 -10.46
CA PHE A 586 -31.98 31.13 -11.85
C PHE A 586 -30.52 30.91 -12.24
N ILE A 587 -29.56 31.33 -11.40
CA ILE A 587 -28.12 31.14 -11.64
C ILE A 587 -27.77 29.65 -11.64
N GLN A 588 -28.40 28.85 -10.78
CA GLN A 588 -28.17 27.41 -10.73
C GLN A 588 -28.72 26.69 -11.96
N ILE A 589 -29.91 27.07 -12.42
CA ILE A 589 -30.49 26.57 -13.68
C ILE A 589 -29.61 27.00 -14.86
N THR A 590 -29.21 28.27 -14.92
CA THR A 590 -28.38 28.82 -16.00
C THR A 590 -27.01 28.13 -16.06
N ARG A 591 -26.37 27.91 -14.90
CA ARG A 591 -25.12 27.15 -14.81
C ARG A 591 -25.30 25.71 -15.26
N THR A 592 -26.38 25.05 -14.86
CA THR A 592 -26.67 23.66 -15.28
C THR A 592 -26.88 23.57 -16.79
N ILE A 593 -27.57 24.54 -17.38
CA ILE A 593 -27.78 24.60 -18.83
C ILE A 593 -26.46 24.87 -19.58
N LEU A 594 -25.60 25.76 -19.07
CA LEU A 594 -24.32 26.11 -19.70
C LEU A 594 -23.18 25.13 -19.40
N ALA A 595 -23.32 24.24 -18.41
CA ALA A 595 -22.23 23.38 -17.94
C ALA A 595 -21.76 22.36 -18.98
N THR A 596 -22.66 21.82 -19.81
CA THR A 596 -22.31 20.79 -20.79
C THR A 596 -22.66 21.21 -22.22
N PRO A 597 -21.91 20.77 -23.24
CA PRO A 597 -22.24 21.05 -24.63
C PRO A 597 -23.60 20.46 -25.03
N PHE A 598 -23.99 19.33 -24.44
CA PHE A 598 -25.28 18.68 -24.68
C PHE A 598 -26.47 19.48 -24.12
N THR A 599 -26.38 19.96 -22.87
CA THR A 599 -27.44 20.78 -22.25
C THR A 599 -27.65 22.11 -22.98
N ARG A 600 -26.59 22.67 -23.58
CA ARG A 600 -26.69 23.86 -24.43
C ARG A 600 -27.52 23.60 -25.70
N TRP A 601 -27.28 22.48 -26.40
CA TRP A 601 -28.05 22.10 -27.58
C TRP A 601 -29.52 21.77 -27.24
N MET A 602 -29.78 21.09 -26.12
CA MET A 602 -31.14 20.83 -25.65
C MET A 602 -31.92 22.10 -25.32
N PHE A 603 -31.27 23.11 -24.73
CA PHE A 603 -31.90 24.40 -24.47
C PHE A 603 -32.24 25.15 -25.75
N VAL A 604 -31.34 25.16 -26.74
CA VAL A 604 -31.62 25.74 -28.06
C VAL A 604 -32.80 25.02 -28.73
N ALA A 605 -32.82 23.69 -28.70
CA ALA A 605 -33.93 22.89 -29.22
C ALA A 605 -35.25 23.23 -28.52
N TYR A 606 -35.25 23.34 -27.19
CA TYR A 606 -36.42 23.74 -26.40
C TYR A 606 -36.93 25.14 -26.79
N CYS A 607 -36.05 26.14 -26.90
CA CYS A 607 -36.43 27.49 -27.34
C CYS A 607 -37.01 27.49 -28.75
N THR A 608 -36.39 26.76 -29.70
CA THR A 608 -36.90 26.66 -31.07
C THR A 608 -38.26 25.96 -31.13
N SER A 609 -38.46 24.88 -30.36
CA SER A 609 -39.73 24.17 -30.27
C SER A 609 -40.84 25.05 -29.70
N LEU A 610 -40.52 25.89 -28.71
CA LEU A 610 -41.46 26.83 -28.13
C LEU A 610 -41.86 27.91 -29.15
N HIS A 611 -40.91 28.45 -29.90
CA HIS A 611 -41.20 29.39 -30.98
C HIS A 611 -42.04 28.77 -32.10
N LEU A 612 -41.78 27.50 -32.45
CA LEU A 612 -42.55 26.75 -33.44
C LEU A 612 -43.98 26.49 -32.94
N LEU A 613 -44.15 26.16 -31.66
CA LEU A 613 -45.46 25.98 -31.04
C LEU A 613 -46.26 27.29 -31.00
N VAL A 614 -45.64 28.40 -30.62
CA VAL A 614 -46.28 29.73 -30.65
C VAL A 614 -46.65 30.12 -32.07
N MET A 615 -45.78 29.85 -33.05
CA MET A 615 -46.07 30.11 -34.46
C MET A 615 -47.25 29.27 -34.96
N ILE A 616 -47.31 27.97 -34.62
CA ILE A 616 -48.45 27.09 -34.95
C ILE A 616 -49.73 27.62 -34.31
N LEU A 617 -49.69 28.04 -33.05
CA LEU A 617 -50.86 28.53 -32.31
C LEU A 617 -51.37 29.85 -32.89
N MET A 618 -50.48 30.73 -33.34
CA MET A 618 -50.84 31.96 -34.07
C MET A 618 -51.37 31.68 -35.48
N LEU A 619 -50.92 30.60 -36.13
CA LEU A 619 -51.42 30.16 -37.44
C LEU A 619 -52.80 29.50 -37.34
N THR A 620 -53.10 28.79 -36.24
CA THR A 620 -54.42 28.21 -35.99
C THR A 620 -55.41 29.18 -35.35
N SER A 621 -54.97 30.32 -34.82
CA SER A 621 -55.85 31.39 -34.33
C SER A 621 -56.27 32.41 -35.40
N ARG A 622 -55.99 32.12 -36.67
CA ARG A 622 -56.43 32.89 -37.85
C ARG A 622 -57.32 32.02 -38.70
#